data_AF-A0A419FIT7-F1
#
_entry.id   AF-A0A419FIT7-F1
#
_cell.length_a   1.000
_cell.length_b   1.000
_cell.length_c   1.000
_cell.angle_alpha   90.00
_cell.angle_beta   90.00
_cell.angle_gamma   90.00
#
_symmetry.space_group_name_H-M   'P 1'
#
loop_
_entity.id
_entity.type
_entity.pdbx_description
1 polymer ?
#
loop_
_entity_poly.entity_id
_entity_poly.type
_entity_poly.pdbx_seq_one_letter_code
_entity_poly.pdbx_strand_id
1 'polypeptide(L)'
;MPLTLTDLIENRTLSPEMAATLAAAAEERRSLLFVAIPRWAGKSTIMQAVLRYAPSGAPFHELSAARPDLGIPASGDGGYLIAGEISPAGFVDYFWGADVRQVFAALERGFALATALHAGSVDEAFEVLTRENGVPANQAARIDMVVYIRSIGDDWSHPERRTVAAIAETDGIHARQARLLHHWSEPKDRFEAVEQSQRIDAITIERYRREFGAG
;
A
#
# COMPACT_ATOMS: atom_id res chain seq x y z
N MET A 1 -9.05 -12.49 -15.34
CA MET A 1 -9.06 -12.51 -13.86
C MET A 1 -8.10 -11.44 -13.36
N PRO A 2 -8.31 -10.85 -12.16
CA PRO A 2 -7.33 -9.93 -11.60
C PRO A 2 -6.02 -10.68 -11.27
N LEU A 3 -4.87 -10.00 -11.40
CA LEU A 3 -3.56 -10.59 -11.14
C LEU A 3 -3.39 -11.00 -9.66
N THR A 4 -2.57 -12.02 -9.43
CA THR A 4 -2.10 -12.52 -8.13
C THR A 4 -0.67 -12.05 -7.85
N LEU A 5 -0.18 -12.22 -6.62
CA LEU A 5 1.23 -12.00 -6.33
C LEU A 5 2.14 -12.94 -7.15
N THR A 6 1.72 -14.19 -7.40
CA THR A 6 2.44 -15.11 -8.28
C THR A 6 2.54 -14.58 -9.70
N ASP A 7 1.44 -14.08 -10.28
CA ASP A 7 1.47 -13.47 -11.62
C ASP A 7 2.41 -12.25 -11.65
N LEU A 8 2.44 -11.46 -10.57
CA LEU A 8 3.34 -10.29 -10.46
C LEU A 8 4.81 -10.68 -10.33
N ILE A 9 5.11 -11.81 -9.68
CA ILE A 9 6.46 -12.40 -9.65
C ILE A 9 6.87 -12.87 -11.06
N GLU A 10 6.00 -13.61 -11.74
CA GLU A 10 6.25 -14.12 -13.10
C GLU A 10 6.50 -12.98 -14.10
N ASN A 11 5.75 -11.88 -13.95
CA ASN A 11 5.92 -10.66 -14.74
C ASN A 11 7.14 -9.82 -14.33
N ARG A 12 7.96 -10.27 -13.37
CA ARG A 12 9.09 -9.52 -12.80
C ARG A 12 8.69 -8.11 -12.32
N THR A 13 7.44 -7.95 -11.85
CA THR A 13 6.95 -6.69 -11.27
C THR A 13 7.48 -6.51 -9.86
N LEU A 14 7.67 -7.61 -9.12
CA LEU A 14 8.26 -7.64 -7.79
C LEU A 14 8.98 -8.98 -7.60
N SER A 15 9.88 -9.08 -6.62
CA SER A 15 10.54 -10.34 -6.31
C SER A 15 9.69 -11.25 -5.39
N PRO A 16 9.97 -12.56 -5.35
CA PRO A 16 9.37 -13.46 -4.36
C PRO A 16 9.49 -12.97 -2.91
N GLU A 17 10.62 -12.36 -2.52
CA GLU A 17 10.85 -11.81 -1.17
C GLU A 17 9.97 -10.58 -0.89
N MET A 18 9.78 -9.72 -1.91
CA MET A 18 8.87 -8.59 -1.83
C MET A 18 7.41 -9.07 -1.71
N ALA A 19 7.04 -10.09 -2.49
CA ALA A 19 5.73 -10.72 -2.42
C ALA A 19 5.45 -11.27 -1.01
N ALA A 20 6.43 -11.97 -0.44
CA ALA A 20 6.33 -12.54 0.90
C ALA A 20 6.11 -11.47 1.97
N THR A 21 6.82 -10.35 1.86
CA THR A 21 6.68 -9.21 2.76
C THR A 21 5.28 -8.60 2.67
N LEU A 22 4.76 -8.39 1.46
CA LEU A 22 3.42 -7.81 1.26
C LEU A 22 2.30 -8.77 1.66
N ALA A 23 2.44 -10.06 1.37
CA ALA A 23 1.49 -11.09 1.79
C ALA A 23 1.41 -11.17 3.32
N ALA A 24 2.56 -11.20 4.00
CA ALA A 24 2.62 -11.18 5.46
C ALA A 24 2.03 -9.88 6.05
N ALA A 25 2.31 -8.73 5.43
CA ALA A 25 1.71 -7.45 5.84
C ALA A 25 0.18 -7.47 5.75
N ALA A 26 -0.37 -8.01 4.65
CA ALA A 26 -1.82 -8.12 4.48
C ALA A 26 -2.44 -9.10 5.50
N GLU A 27 -1.82 -10.25 5.73
CA GLU A 27 -2.29 -11.23 6.72
C GLU A 27 -2.28 -10.65 8.14
N GLU A 28 -1.27 -9.86 8.49
CA GLU A 28 -1.22 -9.18 9.79
C GLU A 28 -2.08 -7.91 9.85
N ARG A 29 -2.85 -7.63 8.79
CA ARG A 29 -3.73 -6.46 8.68
C ARG A 29 -3.00 -5.12 8.83
N ARG A 30 -1.84 -5.00 8.20
CA ARG A 30 -1.08 -3.74 8.14
C ARG A 30 -1.74 -2.76 7.20
N SER A 31 -1.66 -1.47 7.52
CA SER A 31 -2.15 -0.42 6.62
C SER A 31 -1.14 -0.15 5.50
N LEU A 32 -1.61 -0.19 4.26
CA LEU A 32 -0.80 -0.18 3.04
C LEU A 32 -1.12 1.05 2.19
N LEU A 33 -0.08 1.80 1.83
CA LEU A 33 -0.16 2.93 0.92
C LEU A 33 0.62 2.64 -0.36
N PHE A 34 -0.08 2.56 -1.49
CA PHE A 34 0.52 2.34 -2.80
C PHE A 34 0.78 3.67 -3.50
N VAL A 35 2.03 3.97 -3.81
CA VAL A 35 2.42 5.26 -4.40
C VAL A 35 3.07 5.10 -5.76
N ALA A 36 2.76 6.03 -6.66
CA ALA A 36 3.41 6.16 -7.95
C ALA A 36 3.27 7.59 -8.47
N ILE A 37 4.24 8.06 -9.26
CA ILE A 37 4.11 9.36 -9.93
C ILE A 37 3.07 9.31 -11.06
N PRO A 38 3.18 8.43 -12.08
CA PRO A 38 2.22 8.43 -13.18
C PRO A 38 0.87 7.80 -12.79
N ARG A 39 -0.22 8.31 -13.39
CA ARG A 39 -1.51 7.60 -13.42
C ARG A 39 -1.34 6.29 -14.17
N TRP A 40 -2.12 5.26 -13.82
CA TRP A 40 -2.07 3.93 -14.45
C TRP A 40 -0.78 3.12 -14.23
N ALA A 41 -0.01 3.45 -13.18
CA ALA A 41 1.16 2.68 -12.75
C ALA A 41 0.85 1.27 -12.22
N GLY A 42 -0.44 0.91 -12.06
CA GLY A 42 -0.85 -0.40 -11.54
C GLY A 42 -1.04 -0.45 -10.03
N LYS A 43 -1.15 0.69 -9.34
CA LYS A 43 -1.37 0.78 -7.87
C LYS A 43 -2.52 -0.12 -7.40
N SER A 44 -3.70 0.03 -8.00
CA SER A 44 -4.89 -0.76 -7.64
C SER A 44 -4.73 -2.24 -7.98
N THR A 45 -4.01 -2.58 -9.07
CA THR A 45 -3.74 -3.98 -9.44
C THR A 45 -2.90 -4.68 -8.38
N ILE A 46 -1.82 -4.02 -7.92
CA ILE A 46 -0.95 -4.58 -6.88
C ILE A 46 -1.69 -4.62 -5.54
N MET A 47 -2.41 -3.55 -5.18
CA MET A 47 -3.25 -3.52 -3.98
C MET A 47 -4.22 -4.70 -3.92
N GLN A 48 -4.97 -4.97 -5.00
CA GLN A 48 -5.90 -6.08 -5.06
C GLN A 48 -5.20 -7.45 -4.98
N ALA A 49 -4.00 -7.60 -5.57
CA ALA A 49 -3.22 -8.82 -5.48
C ALA A 49 -2.77 -9.10 -4.03
N VAL A 50 -2.33 -8.05 -3.32
CA VAL A 50 -1.87 -8.11 -1.92
C VAL A 50 -3.03 -8.42 -0.96
N LEU A 51 -4.18 -7.76 -1.12
CA LEU A 51 -5.32 -7.91 -0.20
C LEU A 51 -5.94 -9.31 -0.21
N ARG A 52 -5.64 -10.15 -1.20
CA ARG A 52 -6.03 -11.58 -1.19
C ARG A 52 -5.43 -12.37 -0.02
N TYR A 53 -4.37 -11.84 0.60
CA TYR A 53 -3.68 -12.46 1.73
C TYR A 53 -4.14 -11.90 3.08
N ALA A 54 -5.14 -11.00 3.10
CA ALA A 54 -5.76 -10.61 4.36
C ALA A 54 -6.38 -11.83 5.08
N PRO A 55 -6.56 -11.77 6.42
CA PRO A 55 -7.12 -12.90 7.17
C PRO A 55 -8.41 -13.42 6.57
N SER A 56 -8.56 -14.76 6.58
CA SER A 56 -9.80 -15.39 6.12
C SER A 56 -11.01 -14.83 6.89
N GLY A 57 -12.01 -14.37 6.15
CA GLY A 57 -13.22 -13.76 6.71
C GLY A 57 -13.09 -12.29 7.14
N ALA A 58 -11.92 -11.64 6.94
CA ALA A 58 -11.78 -10.21 7.17
C ALA A 58 -12.70 -9.41 6.22
N PRO A 59 -13.51 -8.47 6.74
CA PRO A 59 -14.34 -7.61 5.90
C PRO A 59 -13.51 -6.61 5.08
N PHE A 60 -13.96 -6.32 3.85
CA PHE A 60 -13.45 -5.22 3.02
C PHE A 60 -14.55 -4.18 2.83
N HIS A 61 -14.30 -2.97 3.31
CA HIS A 61 -15.24 -1.85 3.25
C HIS A 61 -14.81 -0.88 2.14
N GLU A 62 -15.38 -1.06 0.95
CA GLU A 62 -15.22 -0.12 -0.16
C GLU A 62 -15.86 1.21 0.20
N LEU A 63 -15.03 2.24 0.33
CA LEU A 63 -15.46 3.58 0.71
C LEU A 63 -16.05 4.32 -0.49
N SER A 64 -16.94 5.28 -0.21
CA SER A 64 -17.47 6.15 -1.26
C SER A 64 -17.83 7.54 -0.77
N ALA A 65 -17.31 8.57 -1.42
CA ALA A 65 -17.62 9.98 -1.19
C ALA A 65 -19.09 10.34 -1.48
N ALA A 66 -19.86 9.44 -2.10
CA ALA A 66 -21.31 9.60 -2.26
C ALA A 66 -22.09 9.43 -0.95
N ARG A 67 -21.45 8.93 0.12
CA ARG A 67 -22.04 8.73 1.46
C ARG A 67 -21.39 9.69 2.46
N PRO A 68 -22.15 10.39 3.32
CA PRO A 68 -21.58 11.32 4.31
C PRO A 68 -20.63 10.68 5.34
N ASP A 69 -20.78 9.38 5.62
CA ASP A 69 -19.92 8.59 6.48
C ASP A 69 -18.88 7.77 5.69
N LEU A 70 -18.82 7.99 4.38
CA LEU A 70 -18.06 7.25 3.38
C LEU A 70 -18.40 5.75 3.30
N GLY A 71 -19.39 5.28 4.08
CA GLY A 71 -19.63 3.86 4.34
C GLY A 71 -18.70 3.21 5.36
N ILE A 72 -18.00 4.00 6.18
CA ILE A 72 -17.15 3.45 7.25
C ILE A 72 -18.04 2.89 8.36
N PRO A 73 -17.89 1.63 8.79
CA PRO A 73 -18.70 1.09 9.86
C PRO A 73 -18.50 1.84 11.19
N ALA A 74 -19.53 1.85 12.03
CA ALA A 74 -19.52 2.60 13.29
C ALA A 74 -18.47 2.08 14.30
N SER A 75 -18.29 0.76 14.36
CA SER A 75 -17.32 0.06 15.21
C SER A 75 -16.34 -0.73 14.35
N GLY A 76 -15.09 -0.85 14.81
CA GLY A 76 -14.11 -1.73 14.19
C GLY A 76 -14.53 -3.19 14.25
N ASP A 77 -14.38 -3.87 13.12
CA ASP A 77 -14.58 -5.31 12.96
C ASP A 77 -13.28 -6.04 12.62
N GLY A 78 -12.15 -5.32 12.66
CA GLY A 78 -10.85 -5.83 12.25
C GLY A 78 -10.73 -6.06 10.74
N GLY A 79 -11.58 -5.43 9.93
CA GLY A 79 -11.49 -5.41 8.48
C GLY A 79 -10.62 -4.28 7.93
N TYR A 80 -10.61 -4.19 6.60
CA TYR A 80 -9.93 -3.15 5.83
C TYR A 80 -10.92 -2.08 5.36
N LEU A 81 -10.52 -0.82 5.47
CA LEU A 81 -11.10 0.27 4.69
C LEU A 81 -10.36 0.35 3.36
N ILE A 82 -11.11 0.34 2.25
CA ILE A 82 -10.56 0.44 0.90
C ILE A 82 -10.92 1.82 0.34
N ALA A 83 -9.91 2.65 0.18
CA ALA A 83 -10.04 3.96 -0.46
C ALA A 83 -9.33 3.91 -1.82
N GLY A 84 -10.07 4.13 -2.91
CA GLY A 84 -9.55 3.98 -4.27
C GLY A 84 -8.30 4.81 -4.54
N GLU A 85 -8.34 6.10 -4.22
CA GLU A 85 -7.17 6.98 -4.28
C GLU A 85 -7.33 8.21 -3.36
N ILE A 86 -6.23 8.68 -2.77
CA ILE A 86 -6.15 10.00 -2.14
C ILE A 86 -5.75 11.00 -3.23
N SER A 87 -6.73 11.76 -3.69
CA SER A 87 -6.58 12.65 -4.84
C SER A 87 -7.78 13.61 -4.91
N PRO A 88 -7.59 14.88 -5.34
CA PRO A 88 -8.68 15.84 -5.48
C PRO A 88 -9.56 15.56 -6.72
N ALA A 89 -9.32 14.48 -7.47
CA ALA A 89 -10.15 14.12 -8.62
C ALA A 89 -11.54 13.67 -8.16
N GLY A 90 -12.60 14.14 -8.84
CA GLY A 90 -14.00 13.93 -8.43
C GLY A 90 -14.60 12.55 -8.70
N PHE A 91 -13.83 11.47 -8.52
CA PHE A 91 -14.36 10.10 -8.58
C PHE A 91 -14.96 9.71 -7.23
N VAL A 92 -15.97 8.83 -7.25
CA VAL A 92 -16.74 8.46 -6.05
C VAL A 92 -15.94 7.67 -5.02
N ASP A 93 -14.84 7.04 -5.42
CA ASP A 93 -13.91 6.26 -4.60
C ASP A 93 -12.60 7.03 -4.34
N TYR A 94 -12.56 8.33 -4.68
CA TYR A 94 -11.41 9.21 -4.47
C TYR A 94 -11.72 10.19 -3.35
N PHE A 95 -10.72 10.45 -2.51
CA PHE A 95 -10.92 11.22 -1.28
C PHE A 95 -9.90 12.35 -1.17
N TRP A 96 -10.37 13.49 -0.65
CA TRP A 96 -9.51 14.64 -0.36
C TRP A 96 -10.00 15.40 0.87
N GLY A 97 -9.09 16.11 1.53
CA GLY A 97 -9.38 16.98 2.66
C GLY A 97 -10.12 16.28 3.80
N ALA A 98 -11.37 16.68 4.03
CA ALA A 98 -12.17 16.20 5.17
C ALA A 98 -12.41 14.70 5.14
N ASP A 99 -12.63 14.12 3.97
CA ASP A 99 -12.91 12.70 3.82
C ASP A 99 -11.68 11.87 4.20
N VAL A 100 -10.49 12.29 3.75
CA VAL A 100 -9.23 11.64 4.13
C VAL A 100 -9.03 11.68 5.64
N ARG A 101 -9.31 12.83 6.29
CA ARG A 101 -9.24 12.92 7.76
C ARG A 101 -10.23 11.97 8.45
N GLN A 102 -11.43 11.80 7.89
CA GLN A 102 -12.44 10.87 8.42
C GLN A 102 -11.98 9.40 8.30
N VAL A 103 -11.37 9.04 7.17
CA VAL A 103 -10.76 7.71 6.96
C VAL A 103 -9.65 7.45 7.98
N PHE A 104 -8.71 8.39 8.15
CA PHE A 104 -7.59 8.22 9.08
C PHE A 104 -8.03 8.20 10.55
N ALA A 105 -9.03 9.00 10.93
CA ALA A 105 -9.63 8.93 12.26
C ALA A 105 -10.30 7.57 12.53
N ALA A 106 -10.81 6.90 11.49
CA ALA A 106 -11.42 5.59 11.65
C ALA A 106 -10.42 4.50 12.05
N LEU A 107 -9.14 4.64 11.70
CA LEU A 107 -8.12 3.62 12.00
C LEU A 107 -7.92 3.40 13.50
N GLU A 108 -8.25 4.39 14.33
CA GLU A 108 -8.22 4.27 15.80
C GLU A 108 -9.25 3.26 16.33
N ARG A 109 -10.29 2.98 15.55
CA ARG A 109 -11.34 2.02 15.90
C ARG A 109 -10.95 0.58 15.62
N GLY A 110 -9.77 0.33 15.05
CA GLY A 110 -9.24 -1.02 14.78
C GLY A 110 -9.41 -1.51 13.34
N PHE A 111 -9.57 -0.60 12.37
CA PHE A 111 -9.49 -0.94 10.95
C PHE A 111 -8.07 -0.79 10.41
N ALA A 112 -7.73 -1.60 9.40
CA ALA A 112 -6.59 -1.36 8.53
C ALA A 112 -7.00 -0.53 7.31
N LEU A 113 -6.05 0.16 6.66
CA LEU A 113 -6.30 0.92 5.44
C LEU A 113 -5.54 0.31 4.26
N ALA A 114 -6.18 0.22 3.10
CA ALA A 114 -5.49 0.07 1.83
C ALA A 114 -5.92 1.20 0.90
N THR A 115 -4.95 1.97 0.44
CA THR A 115 -5.22 3.09 -0.46
C THR A 115 -4.04 3.40 -1.36
N ALA A 116 -4.27 4.28 -2.33
CA ALA A 116 -3.26 4.71 -3.27
C ALA A 116 -3.10 6.23 -3.27
N LEU A 117 -1.92 6.71 -3.64
CA LEU A 117 -1.62 8.14 -3.68
C LEU A 117 -0.62 8.43 -4.82
N HIS A 118 -0.72 9.63 -5.40
CA HIS A 118 0.29 10.14 -6.30
C HIS A 118 1.44 10.78 -5.52
N ALA A 119 2.56 10.06 -5.46
CA ALA A 119 3.79 10.52 -4.83
C ALA A 119 5.00 9.79 -5.41
N GLY A 120 6.14 10.46 -5.49
CA GLY A 120 7.43 9.92 -5.89
C GLY A 120 8.28 9.40 -4.74
N SER A 121 7.89 9.68 -3.49
CA SER A 121 8.61 9.21 -2.30
C SER A 121 7.69 9.03 -1.10
N VAL A 122 8.20 8.35 -0.07
CA VAL A 122 7.54 8.29 1.25
C VAL A 122 7.34 9.70 1.80
N ASP A 123 8.37 10.54 1.69
CA ASP A 123 8.37 11.89 2.24
C ASP A 123 7.24 12.75 1.64
N GLU A 124 7.16 12.76 0.31
CA GLU A 124 6.11 13.44 -0.46
C GLU A 124 4.72 12.86 -0.14
N ALA A 125 4.60 11.53 -0.03
CA ALA A 125 3.33 10.89 0.32
C ALA A 125 2.79 11.41 1.66
N PHE A 126 3.65 11.49 2.67
CA PHE A 126 3.26 12.01 3.99
C PHE A 126 3.07 13.53 4.00
N GLU A 127 3.76 14.28 3.14
CA GLU A 127 3.48 15.70 2.95
C GLU A 127 2.07 15.92 2.40
N VAL A 128 1.64 15.15 1.39
CA VAL A 128 0.27 15.23 0.85
C VAL A 128 -0.76 14.87 1.92
N LEU A 129 -0.54 13.80 2.69
CA LEU A 129 -1.45 13.39 3.76
C LEU A 129 -1.58 14.47 4.84
N THR A 130 -0.46 15.02 5.29
CA THR A 130 -0.44 15.92 6.45
C THR A 130 -0.69 17.37 6.08
N ARG A 131 0.03 17.95 5.11
CA ARG A 131 -0.10 19.36 4.73
C ARG A 131 -1.33 19.62 3.86
N GLU A 132 -1.56 18.80 2.84
CA GLU A 132 -2.63 19.08 1.87
C GLU A 132 -3.99 18.57 2.36
N ASN A 133 -4.02 17.40 2.99
CA ASN A 133 -5.25 16.80 3.50
C ASN A 133 -5.51 17.12 4.99
N GLY A 134 -4.53 17.66 5.71
CA GLY A 134 -4.67 18.04 7.11
C GLY A 134 -4.80 16.85 8.06
N VAL A 135 -4.33 15.66 7.66
CA VAL A 135 -4.32 14.49 8.55
C VAL A 135 -3.31 14.75 9.68
N PRO A 136 -3.71 14.64 10.96
CA PRO A 136 -2.77 14.74 12.08
C PRO A 136 -1.61 13.75 11.92
N ALA A 137 -0.37 14.18 12.18
CA ALA A 137 0.82 13.36 11.93
C ALA A 137 0.80 12.01 12.66
N ASN A 138 0.26 11.97 13.88
CA ASN A 138 0.07 10.74 14.66
C ASN A 138 -0.96 9.78 14.04
N GLN A 139 -1.95 10.29 13.31
CA GLN A 139 -2.90 9.46 12.57
C GLN A 139 -2.28 8.99 11.25
N ALA A 140 -1.58 9.88 10.53
CA ALA A 140 -0.87 9.51 9.30
C ALA A 140 0.13 8.38 9.54
N ALA A 141 0.85 8.42 10.68
CA ALA A 141 1.79 7.38 11.10
C ALA A 141 1.16 5.97 11.26
N ARG A 142 -0.17 5.83 11.19
CA ARG A 142 -0.85 4.53 11.15
C ARG A 142 -0.75 3.81 9.81
N ILE A 143 -0.24 4.45 8.76
CA ILE A 143 0.25 3.73 7.57
C ILE A 143 1.48 2.93 8.00
N ASP A 144 1.42 1.61 7.92
CA ASP A 144 2.54 0.74 8.29
C ASP A 144 3.53 0.59 7.14
N MET A 145 3.05 0.57 5.89
CA MET A 145 3.90 0.35 4.71
C MET A 145 3.57 1.25 3.55
N VAL A 146 4.63 1.70 2.87
CA VAL A 146 4.55 2.42 1.60
C VAL A 146 5.17 1.58 0.50
N VAL A 147 4.40 1.30 -0.55
CA VAL A 147 4.80 0.50 -1.70
C VAL A 147 4.95 1.43 -2.90
N TYR A 148 6.18 1.72 -3.30
CA TYR A 148 6.47 2.59 -4.43
C TYR A 148 6.53 1.82 -5.74
N ILE A 149 5.74 2.24 -6.72
CA ILE A 149 5.60 1.59 -8.02
C ILE A 149 6.09 2.53 -9.11
N ARG A 150 6.88 1.99 -10.03
CA ARG A 150 7.35 2.67 -11.23
C ARG A 150 6.77 2.03 -12.48
N SER A 151 6.37 2.88 -13.42
CA SER A 151 6.17 2.52 -14.82
C SER A 151 7.46 2.82 -15.58
N ILE A 152 7.87 1.90 -16.45
CA ILE A 152 9.08 1.98 -17.30
C ILE A 152 8.63 2.02 -18.75
N GLY A 153 9.36 2.78 -19.58
CA GLY A 153 9.06 3.03 -20.99
C GLY A 153 8.81 4.51 -21.25
N ASP A 154 8.88 4.92 -22.52
CA ASP A 154 8.73 6.32 -22.93
C ASP A 154 7.27 6.81 -22.87
N ASP A 155 6.30 5.89 -23.00
CA ASP A 155 4.88 6.18 -22.92
C ASP A 155 4.30 5.70 -21.57
N TRP A 156 3.99 6.64 -20.69
CA TRP A 156 3.38 6.35 -19.38
C TRP A 156 1.98 5.74 -19.49
N SER A 157 1.26 5.97 -20.59
CA SER A 157 -0.08 5.42 -20.85
C SER A 157 -0.03 3.97 -21.34
N HIS A 158 1.10 3.57 -21.95
CA HIS A 158 1.39 2.22 -22.42
C HIS A 158 2.78 1.76 -21.95
N PRO A 159 2.97 1.59 -20.63
CA PRO A 159 4.30 1.28 -20.11
C PRO A 159 4.75 -0.11 -20.55
N GLU A 160 6.03 -0.21 -20.92
CA GLU A 160 6.69 -1.46 -21.30
C GLU A 160 6.78 -2.42 -20.11
N ARG A 161 6.95 -1.87 -18.91
CA ARG A 161 7.00 -2.63 -17.66
C ARG A 161 6.51 -1.81 -16.49
N ARG A 162 5.98 -2.51 -15.48
CA ARG A 162 5.71 -1.97 -14.15
C ARG A 162 6.55 -2.72 -13.13
N THR A 163 7.10 -2.00 -12.16
CA THR A 163 7.97 -2.57 -11.12
C THR A 163 7.67 -1.93 -9.78
N VAL A 164 7.58 -2.73 -8.71
CA VAL A 164 7.67 -2.22 -7.34
C VAL A 164 9.11 -1.82 -7.10
N ALA A 165 9.35 -0.51 -7.08
CA ALA A 165 10.67 0.07 -6.97
C ALA A 165 11.19 0.07 -5.53
N ALA A 166 10.30 0.20 -4.55
CA ALA A 166 10.66 0.13 -3.15
C ALA A 166 9.47 -0.33 -2.28
N ILE A 167 9.79 -0.97 -1.15
CA ILE A 167 8.87 -1.18 -0.04
C ILE A 167 9.53 -0.60 1.20
N ALA A 168 8.86 0.36 1.82
CA ALA A 168 9.31 0.99 3.05
C ALA A 168 8.32 0.72 4.20
N GLU A 169 8.85 0.44 5.38
CA GLU A 169 8.10 0.24 6.62
C GLU A 169 8.22 1.50 7.49
N THR A 170 7.10 2.07 7.92
CA THR A 170 7.12 3.20 8.86
C THR A 170 7.36 2.71 10.28
N ASP A 171 7.79 3.58 11.18
CA ASP A 171 7.95 3.21 12.59
C ASP A 171 6.63 3.26 13.39
N GLY A 172 5.53 3.70 12.78
CA GLY A 172 4.22 3.86 13.42
C GLY A 172 4.09 5.07 14.36
N ILE A 173 5.13 5.90 14.46
CA ILE A 173 5.25 7.01 15.42
C ILE A 173 5.48 8.33 14.67
N HIS A 174 6.44 8.34 13.75
CA HIS A 174 6.84 9.50 12.98
C HIS A 174 6.43 9.28 11.52
N ALA A 175 5.46 10.07 11.06
CA ALA A 175 4.92 10.01 9.70
C ALA A 175 5.98 9.92 8.60
N ARG A 176 7.15 10.56 8.74
CA ARG A 176 8.16 10.66 7.67
C ARG A 176 9.35 9.71 7.86
N GLN A 177 9.39 8.94 8.93
CA GLN A 177 10.49 8.01 9.20
C GLN A 177 10.10 6.62 8.72
N ALA A 178 10.78 6.14 7.68
CA ALA A 178 10.58 4.80 7.16
C ALA A 178 11.91 4.08 6.92
N ARG A 179 11.90 2.78 7.23
CA ARG A 179 12.95 1.80 6.99
C ARG A 179 12.78 1.22 5.60
N LEU A 180 13.84 1.17 4.79
CA LEU A 180 13.77 0.59 3.45
C LEU A 180 13.94 -0.92 3.55
N LEU A 181 12.88 -1.69 3.27
CA LEU A 181 12.94 -3.15 3.32
C LEU A 181 13.45 -3.74 2.02
N HIS A 182 12.94 -3.23 0.90
CA HIS A 182 13.26 -3.74 -0.43
C HIS A 182 13.43 -2.61 -1.43
N HIS A 183 14.31 -2.81 -2.41
CA HIS A 183 14.62 -1.86 -3.46
C HIS A 183 14.88 -2.56 -4.79
N TRP A 184 14.39 -2.00 -5.89
CA TRP A 184 14.76 -2.41 -7.24
C TRP A 184 15.84 -1.48 -7.81
N SER A 185 17.01 -2.04 -8.08
CA SER A 185 18.10 -1.36 -8.76
C SER A 185 17.85 -1.31 -10.26
N GLU A 186 17.42 -0.14 -10.76
CA GLU A 186 17.23 0.11 -12.19
C GLU A 186 18.51 -0.16 -13.02
N PRO A 187 19.73 0.28 -12.63
CA PRO A 187 20.94 0.02 -13.40
C PRO A 187 21.30 -1.47 -13.55
N LYS A 188 20.89 -2.30 -12.59
CA LYS A 188 21.19 -3.74 -12.57
C LYS A 188 20.00 -4.61 -12.96
N ASP A 189 18.83 -4.01 -13.17
CA ASP A 189 17.52 -4.68 -13.21
C ASP A 189 17.37 -5.81 -12.17
N ARG A 190 17.62 -5.49 -10.90
CA ARG A 190 17.62 -6.48 -9.81
C ARG A 190 16.90 -5.96 -8.57
N PHE A 191 16.10 -6.84 -7.97
CA PHE A 191 15.52 -6.63 -6.65
C PHE A 191 16.53 -6.99 -5.55
N GLU A 192 16.63 -6.11 -4.55
CA GLU A 192 17.56 -6.20 -3.44
C GLU A 192 16.76 -6.07 -2.13
N ALA A 193 16.91 -7.06 -1.24
CA ALA A 193 16.50 -6.92 0.15
C ALA A 193 17.53 -6.05 0.87
N VAL A 194 17.07 -5.03 1.59
CA VAL A 194 17.93 -4.00 2.20
C VAL A 194 17.95 -4.18 3.72
N GLU A 195 16.77 -4.16 4.35
CA GLU A 195 16.62 -4.35 5.80
C GLU A 195 15.50 -5.35 6.10
N GLN A 196 15.53 -5.92 7.32
CA GLN A 196 14.45 -6.78 7.81
C GLN A 196 13.32 -5.93 8.40
N SER A 197 12.08 -6.40 8.24
CA SER A 197 10.92 -5.80 8.89
C SER A 197 11.06 -5.91 10.41
N GLN A 198 10.67 -4.85 11.10
CA GLN A 198 10.58 -4.82 12.57
C GLN A 198 9.13 -4.87 13.06
N ARG A 199 8.15 -4.73 12.16
CA ARG A 199 6.73 -4.68 12.51
C ARG A 199 5.95 -5.89 12.06
N ILE A 200 6.39 -6.63 11.04
CA ILE A 200 5.78 -7.91 10.63
C ILE A 200 6.50 -9.06 11.33
N ASP A 201 5.78 -10.09 11.73
CA ASP A 201 6.36 -11.33 12.24
C ASP A 201 7.23 -12.02 11.16
N ALA A 202 8.49 -12.27 11.53
CA ALA A 202 9.46 -12.93 10.67
C ALA A 202 9.04 -14.36 10.30
N ILE A 203 8.27 -15.04 11.16
CA ILE A 203 7.75 -16.39 10.88
C ILE A 203 6.73 -16.32 9.73
N THR A 204 5.83 -15.34 9.75
CA THR A 204 4.84 -15.10 8.69
C THR A 204 5.54 -14.83 7.35
N ILE A 205 6.55 -13.95 7.34
CA ILE A 205 7.34 -13.65 6.14
C ILE A 205 8.01 -14.92 5.62
N GLU A 206 8.68 -15.69 6.48
CA GLU A 206 9.42 -16.88 6.09
C GLU A 206 8.49 -17.97 5.51
N ARG A 207 7.27 -18.11 6.04
CA ARG A 207 6.26 -19.02 5.45
C ARG A 207 5.95 -18.64 4.01
N TYR A 208 5.69 -17.36 3.74
CA TYR A 208 5.42 -16.89 2.38
C TYR A 208 6.64 -16.90 1.47
N ARG A 209 7.85 -16.72 2.01
CA ARG A 209 9.09 -16.90 1.22
C ARG A 209 9.16 -18.31 0.65
N ARG A 210 8.84 -19.33 1.46
CA ARG A 210 8.80 -20.72 0.98
C ARG A 210 7.69 -20.93 -0.05
N GLU A 211 6.52 -20.36 0.18
CA GLU A 211 5.39 -20.45 -0.75
C GLU A 211 5.72 -19.84 -2.12
N PHE A 212 6.41 -18.70 -2.16
CA PHE A 212 6.79 -18.01 -3.39
C PHE A 212 8.14 -18.48 -3.98
N GLY A 213 8.80 -19.47 -3.39
CA GLY A 213 10.09 -19.99 -3.89
C GLY A 213 11.29 -19.06 -3.66
N ALA A 214 11.26 -18.27 -2.58
CA ALA A 214 12.28 -17.30 -2.15
C ALA A 214 13.25 -17.82 -1.06
N GLY A 215 13.27 -19.15 -0.86
CA GLY A 215 14.00 -19.86 0.20
C GLY A 215 15.17 -20.69 -0.29
#